data_AF-A0A1C3WVN8-F1
#
_entry.id   AF-A0A1C3WVN8-F1
#
_cell.length_a   1.000
_cell.length_b   1.000
_cell.length_c   1.000
_cell.angle_alpha   90.00
_cell.angle_beta   90.00
_cell.angle_gamma   90.00
#
_symmetry.space_group_name_H-M   'P 1'
#
loop_
_entity.id
_entity.type
_entity.pdbx_description
1 polymer ?
#
loop_
_entity_poly.entity_id
_entity_poly.type
_entity_poly.pdbx_seq_one_letter_code
_entity_poly.pdbx_strand_id
1 'polypeptide(L)'
;MSAIETLFTRAKLADGAIKDIGVTDGRIVSIEPAGSVVTAGEIVELEGALVVPGFVEGHIHLDTSFYGDAWIPHKPCTNGFDVHERVAFQAENMAQAAPMDVRARNQLDLCIANGSTHMRSHVMVDGSVGLKSLETVLAVREEYRGLIDIQLVAFPQSGILKSPGTPQLMDEAVAMGADLVGGLDPASFDRDVEKHLDVVFGIAEKHGVDVDIHLHDGGTLGLFTIEQICARTRALSMGGHVAVSHAYGLGDLSSEAAKRAATLIAESGVSIMTNAPGNHAFPPVAMLRAAGVTVFSGSDNIRDSWWPYGDGDMLGRAMMIGYRSGFYTDDELRAAFDIVTESGAKALRLEDYGLRVGAKADFVTLKAEHVPEAVVAVPKGRCVYKAGKLIARDGAVLRN
;
A
#
# COMPACT_ATOMS: atom_id res chain seq x y z
N MET A 1 4.74 -10.74 -36.09
CA MET A 1 3.94 -10.02 -35.08
C MET A 1 2.85 -10.99 -34.65
N SER A 2 2.85 -11.42 -33.39
CA SER A 2 1.66 -12.08 -32.84
C SER A 2 0.48 -11.11 -33.02
N ALA A 3 -0.68 -11.63 -33.36
CA ALA A 3 -1.87 -10.80 -33.50
C ALA A 3 -2.20 -10.17 -32.12
N ILE A 4 -2.49 -8.88 -32.10
CA ILE A 4 -3.00 -8.20 -30.91
C ILE A 4 -4.32 -8.87 -30.51
N GLU A 5 -4.42 -9.33 -29.27
CA GLU A 5 -5.62 -10.01 -28.78
C GLU A 5 -6.71 -9.00 -28.47
N THR A 6 -6.39 -7.98 -27.68
CA THR A 6 -7.29 -6.88 -27.32
C THR A 6 -6.64 -5.56 -27.67
N LEU A 7 -7.36 -4.71 -28.39
CA LEU A 7 -6.95 -3.33 -28.69
C LEU A 7 -7.84 -2.36 -27.92
N PHE A 8 -7.24 -1.58 -27.02
CA PHE A 8 -7.92 -0.48 -26.34
C PHE A 8 -7.76 0.79 -27.17
N THR A 9 -8.85 1.31 -27.73
CA THR A 9 -8.80 2.48 -28.62
C THR A 9 -9.05 3.78 -27.90
N ARG A 10 -8.43 4.85 -28.42
CA ARG A 10 -8.58 6.23 -27.93
C ARG A 10 -8.33 6.41 -26.43
N ALA A 11 -7.32 5.73 -25.90
CA ALA A 11 -6.79 5.97 -24.56
C ALA A 11 -6.13 7.35 -24.49
N LYS A 12 -6.54 8.21 -23.55
CA LYS A 12 -5.80 9.44 -23.23
C LYS A 12 -4.71 9.12 -22.22
N LEU A 13 -3.45 9.37 -22.57
CA LEU A 13 -2.32 9.17 -21.64
C LEU A 13 -2.08 10.43 -20.80
N ALA A 14 -1.23 10.31 -19.77
CA ALA A 14 -0.93 11.40 -18.84
C ALA A 14 -0.29 12.65 -19.48
N ASP A 15 0.30 12.51 -20.67
CA ASP A 15 0.83 13.61 -21.49
C ASP A 15 -0.24 14.30 -22.37
N GLY A 16 -1.49 13.84 -22.31
CA GLY A 16 -2.63 14.33 -23.09
C GLY A 16 -2.76 13.71 -24.48
N ALA A 17 -1.82 12.85 -24.91
CA ALA A 17 -1.89 12.21 -26.20
C ALA A 17 -2.98 11.13 -26.24
N ILE A 18 -3.68 11.03 -27.37
CA ILE A 18 -4.65 9.96 -27.64
C ILE A 18 -3.96 8.82 -28.39
N LYS A 19 -4.00 7.62 -27.80
CA LYS A 19 -3.28 6.42 -28.25
C LYS A 19 -4.21 5.21 -28.33
N ASP A 20 -3.79 4.21 -29.08
CA ASP A 20 -4.32 2.86 -28.99
C ASP A 20 -3.31 1.96 -28.27
N ILE A 21 -3.79 1.13 -27.35
CA ILE A 21 -2.96 0.22 -26.53
C ILE A 21 -3.27 -1.21 -26.95
N GLY A 22 -2.30 -1.89 -27.55
CA GLY A 22 -2.41 -3.30 -27.92
C GLY A 22 -1.97 -4.21 -26.78
N VAL A 23 -2.78 -5.24 -26.49
CA VAL A 23 -2.53 -6.21 -25.43
C VAL A 23 -2.59 -7.64 -25.97
N THR A 24 -1.62 -8.46 -25.55
CA THR A 24 -1.55 -9.91 -25.81
C THR A 24 -0.99 -10.58 -24.56
N ASP A 25 -1.55 -11.73 -24.17
CA ASP A 25 -1.12 -12.50 -22.99
C ASP A 25 -1.05 -11.64 -21.70
N GLY A 26 -2.00 -10.71 -21.56
CA GLY A 26 -2.09 -9.79 -20.43
C GLY A 26 -1.00 -8.73 -20.35
N ARG A 27 -0.21 -8.55 -21.40
CA ARG A 27 0.88 -7.55 -21.47
C ARG A 27 0.66 -6.54 -22.58
N ILE A 28 1.12 -5.32 -22.35
CA ILE A 28 1.10 -4.24 -23.35
C ILE A 28 2.17 -4.53 -24.40
N VAL A 29 1.75 -4.79 -25.64
CA VAL A 29 2.66 -5.06 -26.77
C VAL A 29 2.87 -3.86 -27.69
N SER A 30 1.97 -2.87 -27.64
CA SER A 30 2.10 -1.64 -28.42
C SER A 30 1.36 -0.47 -27.76
N ILE A 31 1.88 0.75 -27.95
CA ILE A 31 1.23 2.01 -27.62
C ILE A 31 1.45 2.96 -28.81
N GLU A 32 0.46 3.07 -29.68
CA GLU A 32 0.59 3.75 -30.98
C GLU A 32 -0.37 4.93 -31.09
N PRO A 33 -0.14 5.92 -31.98
CA PRO A 33 -1.13 6.94 -32.27
C PRO A 33 -2.49 6.32 -32.61
N ALA A 34 -3.58 6.92 -32.13
CA ALA A 34 -4.92 6.36 -32.36
C ALA A 34 -5.24 6.18 -33.85
N GLY A 35 -5.79 5.03 -34.20
CA GLY A 35 -6.09 4.61 -35.58
C GLY A 35 -4.93 3.92 -36.32
N SER A 36 -3.78 3.70 -35.66
CA SER A 36 -2.61 3.06 -36.31
C SER A 36 -2.72 1.54 -36.41
N VAL A 37 -3.47 0.89 -35.52
CA VAL A 37 -3.66 -0.57 -35.51
C VAL A 37 -5.00 -0.91 -36.16
N VAL A 38 -4.97 -1.78 -37.17
CA VAL A 38 -6.15 -2.06 -38.02
C VAL A 38 -6.79 -3.42 -37.73
N THR A 39 -6.07 -4.33 -37.07
CA THR A 39 -6.54 -5.70 -36.80
C THR A 39 -6.21 -6.13 -35.38
N ALA A 40 -7.23 -6.51 -34.62
CA ALA A 40 -7.14 -7.15 -33.30
C ALA A 40 -8.29 -8.16 -33.13
N GLY A 41 -8.17 -9.09 -32.18
CA GLY A 41 -9.25 -10.04 -31.87
C GLY A 41 -10.48 -9.36 -31.27
N GLU A 42 -10.25 -8.52 -30.27
CA GLU A 42 -11.25 -7.70 -29.58
C GLU A 42 -10.86 -6.22 -29.63
N ILE A 43 -11.85 -5.33 -29.76
CA ILE A 43 -11.65 -3.88 -29.70
C ILE A 43 -12.49 -3.32 -28.56
N VAL A 44 -11.85 -2.58 -27.66
CA VAL A 44 -12.48 -1.92 -26.51
C VAL A 44 -12.25 -0.41 -26.63
N GLU A 45 -13.31 0.34 -26.88
CA GLU A 45 -13.25 1.79 -27.00
C GLU A 45 -13.26 2.45 -25.61
N LEU A 46 -12.27 3.30 -25.33
CA LEU A 46 -12.12 4.00 -24.05
C LEU A 46 -12.68 5.43 -24.07
N GLU A 47 -13.24 5.87 -25.20
CA GLU A 47 -13.96 7.14 -25.37
C GLU A 47 -13.13 8.39 -25.01
N GLY A 48 -11.79 8.31 -25.10
CA GLY A 48 -10.91 9.42 -24.70
C GLY A 48 -10.71 9.54 -23.18
N ALA A 49 -11.11 8.54 -22.39
CA ALA A 49 -10.87 8.52 -20.95
C ALA A 49 -9.37 8.54 -20.63
N LEU A 50 -9.01 9.21 -19.54
CA LEU A 50 -7.64 9.20 -19.03
C LEU A 50 -7.30 7.80 -18.52
N VAL A 51 -6.27 7.20 -19.09
CA VAL A 51 -5.73 5.90 -18.70
C VAL A 51 -4.51 6.12 -17.82
N VAL A 52 -4.56 5.57 -16.61
CA VAL A 52 -3.47 5.59 -15.63
C VAL A 52 -3.12 4.17 -15.21
N PRO A 53 -1.88 3.90 -14.75
CA PRO A 53 -1.56 2.57 -14.23
C PRO A 53 -2.44 2.23 -13.03
N GLY A 54 -2.65 0.93 -12.81
CA GLY A 54 -3.44 0.46 -11.68
C GLY A 54 -2.87 0.95 -10.35
N PHE A 55 -3.73 1.34 -9.41
CA PHE A 55 -3.27 1.91 -8.15
C PHE A 55 -2.60 0.86 -7.27
N VAL A 56 -1.68 1.34 -6.44
CA VAL A 56 -0.93 0.54 -5.47
C VAL A 56 -1.38 0.90 -4.06
N GLU A 57 -2.07 -0.03 -3.40
CA GLU A 57 -2.43 0.06 -1.98
C GLU A 57 -1.25 -0.46 -1.15
N GLY A 58 -0.33 0.45 -0.80
CA GLY A 58 0.96 0.05 -0.25
C GLY A 58 0.94 -0.45 1.18
N HIS A 59 -0.14 -0.26 1.93
CA HIS A 59 -0.22 -0.64 3.34
C HIS A 59 -1.68 -0.62 3.82
N ILE A 60 -2.16 -1.80 4.23
CA ILE A 60 -3.55 -2.03 4.67
C ILE A 60 -3.63 -3.24 5.61
N HIS A 61 -4.74 -3.39 6.35
CA HIS A 61 -5.02 -4.56 7.18
C HIS A 61 -6.30 -5.27 6.72
N LEU A 62 -6.17 -6.46 6.13
CA LEU A 62 -7.29 -7.27 5.63
C LEU A 62 -7.95 -8.14 6.72
N ASP A 63 -7.21 -8.45 7.78
CA ASP A 63 -7.65 -9.32 8.87
C ASP A 63 -8.55 -8.59 9.89
N THR A 64 -8.38 -7.28 10.06
CA THR A 64 -9.04 -6.48 11.11
C THR A 64 -10.27 -5.68 10.65
N SER A 65 -10.43 -5.40 9.36
CA SER A 65 -11.48 -4.50 8.84
C SER A 65 -12.90 -4.99 9.13
N PHE A 66 -13.81 -4.10 9.54
CA PHE A 66 -15.25 -4.38 9.64
C PHE A 66 -16.03 -3.97 8.39
N TYR A 67 -15.35 -3.67 7.28
CA TYR A 67 -16.04 -3.26 6.06
C TYR A 67 -16.95 -4.39 5.52
N GLY A 68 -18.17 -4.01 5.14
CA GLY A 68 -19.22 -4.94 4.70
C GLY A 68 -19.91 -5.72 5.84
N ASP A 69 -19.62 -5.39 7.10
CA ASP A 69 -20.31 -5.89 8.29
C ASP A 69 -21.10 -4.76 9.00
N ALA A 70 -21.74 -5.08 10.13
CA ALA A 70 -22.39 -4.12 10.99
C ALA A 70 -21.42 -3.02 11.46
N TRP A 71 -21.92 -1.79 11.57
CA TRP A 71 -21.14 -0.68 12.11
C TRP A 71 -20.77 -0.93 13.58
N ILE A 72 -19.48 -0.96 13.86
CA ILE A 72 -18.93 -1.04 15.22
C ILE A 72 -18.43 0.35 15.62
N PRO A 73 -19.00 0.98 16.65
CA PRO A 73 -18.56 2.29 17.10
C PRO A 73 -17.11 2.29 17.61
N HIS A 74 -16.37 3.35 17.27
CA HIS A 74 -15.04 3.58 17.82
C HIS A 74 -15.12 3.80 19.34
N LYS A 75 -14.37 3.00 20.11
CA LYS A 75 -14.22 3.16 21.57
C LYS A 75 -13.03 4.10 21.88
N PRO A 76 -13.23 5.24 22.57
CA PRO A 76 -12.11 6.08 22.97
C PRO A 76 -11.26 5.39 24.04
N CYS A 77 -9.94 5.53 23.95
CA CYS A 77 -9.01 5.14 25.02
C CYS A 77 -9.22 6.03 26.26
N THR A 78 -8.81 5.52 27.43
CA THR A 78 -9.07 6.16 28.72
C THR A 78 -8.31 7.47 28.88
N ASN A 79 -7.06 7.55 28.38
CA ASN A 79 -6.20 8.72 28.56
C ASN A 79 -5.35 9.04 27.32
N GLY A 80 -6.01 9.41 26.21
CA GLY A 80 -5.32 9.63 24.92
C GLY A 80 -5.00 8.31 24.22
N PHE A 81 -4.33 8.38 23.07
CA PHE A 81 -4.02 7.17 22.28
C PHE A 81 -3.12 6.21 23.08
N ASP A 82 -3.55 4.96 23.18
CA ASP A 82 -2.81 3.88 23.84
C ASP A 82 -2.96 2.58 23.03
N VAL A 83 -1.83 2.03 22.56
CA VAL A 83 -1.80 0.83 21.70
C VAL A 83 -2.36 -0.39 22.44
N HIS A 84 -2.14 -0.52 23.76
CA HIS A 84 -2.61 -1.67 24.53
C HIS A 84 -4.14 -1.67 24.68
N GLU A 85 -4.74 -0.53 25.00
CA GLU A 85 -6.21 -0.37 25.02
C GLU A 85 -6.79 -0.66 23.62
N ARG A 86 -6.14 -0.18 22.56
CA ARG A 86 -6.59 -0.42 21.18
C ARG A 86 -6.61 -1.90 20.80
N VAL A 87 -5.56 -2.65 21.16
CA VAL A 87 -5.48 -4.11 20.97
C VAL A 87 -6.60 -4.82 21.72
N ALA A 88 -6.88 -4.43 22.97
CA ALA A 88 -7.97 -5.02 23.76
C ALA A 88 -9.34 -4.76 23.11
N PHE A 89 -9.62 -3.52 22.67
CA PHE A 89 -10.87 -3.20 21.97
C PHE A 89 -11.01 -3.98 20.67
N GLN A 90 -9.92 -4.18 19.93
CA GLN A 90 -9.93 -5.02 18.74
C GLN A 90 -10.33 -6.45 19.07
N ALA A 91 -9.71 -7.07 20.08
CA ALA A 91 -10.02 -8.45 20.47
C ALA A 91 -11.50 -8.61 20.83
N GLU A 92 -12.07 -7.67 21.60
CA GLU A 92 -13.50 -7.67 21.95
C GLU A 92 -14.42 -7.53 20.73
N ASN A 93 -14.10 -6.60 19.82
CA ASN A 93 -14.92 -6.33 18.64
C ASN A 93 -14.84 -7.47 17.63
N MET A 94 -13.65 -8.05 17.45
CA MET A 94 -13.41 -9.19 16.55
C MET A 94 -14.17 -10.45 16.97
N ALA A 95 -14.45 -10.63 18.27
CA ALA A 95 -15.27 -11.73 18.76
C ALA A 95 -16.75 -11.65 18.34
N GLN A 96 -17.21 -10.46 17.93
CA GLN A 96 -18.59 -10.20 17.49
C GLN A 96 -18.70 -9.93 15.99
N ALA A 97 -17.57 -9.74 15.31
CA ALA A 97 -17.51 -9.45 13.88
C ALA A 97 -17.84 -10.70 13.04
N ALA A 98 -18.25 -10.45 11.80
CA ALA A 98 -18.35 -11.46 10.77
C ALA A 98 -17.01 -12.20 10.58
N PRO A 99 -17.04 -13.43 10.01
CA PRO A 99 -15.83 -14.18 9.72
C PRO A 99 -14.79 -13.35 8.95
N MET A 100 -13.51 -13.54 9.29
CA MET A 100 -12.39 -12.76 8.75
C MET A 100 -12.32 -12.82 7.23
N ASP A 101 -12.52 -14.00 6.65
CA ASP A 101 -12.49 -14.20 5.21
C ASP A 101 -13.62 -13.44 4.50
N VAL A 102 -14.81 -13.33 5.10
CA VAL A 102 -15.92 -12.52 4.55
C VAL A 102 -15.54 -11.05 4.54
N ARG A 103 -15.02 -10.53 5.65
CA ARG A 103 -14.63 -9.11 5.77
C ARG A 103 -13.45 -8.76 4.86
N ALA A 104 -12.43 -9.62 4.79
CA ALA A 104 -11.29 -9.45 3.88
C ALA A 104 -11.74 -9.37 2.42
N ARG A 105 -12.67 -10.24 1.99
CA ARG A 105 -13.26 -10.19 0.64
C ARG A 105 -14.02 -8.89 0.38
N ASN A 106 -14.82 -8.42 1.35
CA ASN A 106 -15.55 -7.17 1.22
C ASN A 106 -14.61 -5.97 1.05
N GLN A 107 -13.52 -5.92 1.82
CA GLN A 107 -12.52 -4.86 1.73
C GLN A 107 -11.69 -4.94 0.43
N LEU A 108 -11.35 -6.14 -0.02
CA LEU A 108 -10.71 -6.34 -1.33
C LEU A 108 -11.61 -5.85 -2.46
N ASP A 109 -12.88 -6.24 -2.47
CA ASP A 109 -13.85 -5.79 -3.47
C ASP A 109 -13.96 -4.26 -3.47
N LEU A 110 -13.97 -3.62 -2.31
CA LEU A 110 -13.94 -2.15 -2.18
C LEU A 110 -12.68 -1.54 -2.82
N CYS A 111 -11.50 -2.08 -2.53
CA CYS A 111 -10.24 -1.51 -3.03
C CYS A 111 -10.08 -1.72 -4.54
N ILE A 112 -10.46 -2.90 -5.04
CA ILE A 112 -10.42 -3.24 -6.48
C ILE A 112 -11.42 -2.38 -7.24
N ALA A 113 -12.63 -2.23 -6.72
CA ALA A 113 -13.66 -1.37 -7.32
C ALA A 113 -13.22 0.10 -7.46
N ASN A 114 -12.32 0.57 -6.60
CA ASN A 114 -11.72 1.89 -6.68
C ASN A 114 -10.39 1.94 -7.47
N GLY A 115 -9.93 0.85 -8.05
CA GLY A 115 -8.79 0.84 -8.97
C GLY A 115 -7.47 0.28 -8.42
N SER A 116 -7.48 -0.29 -7.21
CA SER A 116 -6.30 -0.98 -6.69
C SER A 116 -6.08 -2.29 -7.44
N THR A 117 -4.87 -2.49 -7.95
CA THR A 117 -4.46 -3.72 -8.70
C THR A 117 -3.28 -4.42 -8.04
N HIS A 118 -2.65 -3.75 -7.09
CA HIS A 118 -1.56 -4.24 -6.26
C HIS A 118 -1.79 -3.78 -4.82
N MET A 119 -1.45 -4.63 -3.87
CA MET A 119 -1.68 -4.39 -2.45
C MET A 119 -0.56 -4.98 -1.60
N ARG A 120 -0.21 -4.32 -0.50
CA ARG A 120 0.55 -4.93 0.60
C ARG A 120 -0.28 -4.86 1.88
N SER A 121 -0.64 -6.02 2.41
CA SER A 121 -1.39 -6.12 3.66
C SER A 121 -0.54 -6.66 4.80
N HIS A 122 -0.65 -6.03 5.96
CA HIS A 122 -0.06 -6.49 7.21
C HIS A 122 -1.06 -7.39 7.93
N VAL A 123 -0.66 -8.61 8.25
CA VAL A 123 -1.52 -9.64 8.83
C VAL A 123 -0.97 -10.05 10.19
N MET A 124 -1.81 -10.04 11.22
CA MET A 124 -1.39 -10.33 12.58
C MET A 124 -0.79 -11.74 12.72
N VAL A 125 0.42 -11.79 13.26
CA VAL A 125 1.13 -13.02 13.65
C VAL A 125 1.77 -12.79 15.01
N ASP A 126 1.13 -13.31 16.06
CA ASP A 126 1.64 -13.22 17.44
C ASP A 126 1.06 -14.34 18.31
N GLY A 127 1.51 -14.43 19.57
CA GLY A 127 1.07 -15.46 20.51
C GLY A 127 -0.45 -15.51 20.81
N SER A 128 -1.23 -14.49 20.46
CA SER A 128 -2.68 -14.46 20.69
C SER A 128 -3.48 -15.10 19.55
N VAL A 129 -3.00 -15.00 18.31
CA VAL A 129 -3.68 -15.50 17.11
C VAL A 129 -2.94 -16.65 16.42
N GLY A 130 -1.68 -16.90 16.79
CA GLY A 130 -0.83 -17.86 16.10
C GLY A 130 -0.68 -17.49 14.63
N LEU A 131 -0.94 -18.46 13.74
CA LEU A 131 -0.89 -18.28 12.29
C LEU A 131 -2.27 -18.18 11.63
N LYS A 132 -3.35 -18.25 12.42
CA LYS A 132 -4.72 -18.36 11.90
C LYS A 132 -5.11 -17.21 10.98
N SER A 133 -4.72 -15.98 11.32
CA SER A 133 -5.00 -14.81 10.49
C SER A 133 -4.30 -14.93 9.13
N LEU A 134 -3.02 -15.33 9.13
CA LEU A 134 -2.26 -15.53 7.92
C LEU A 134 -2.82 -16.66 7.06
N GLU A 135 -3.13 -17.83 7.63
CA GLU A 135 -3.77 -18.95 6.92
C GLU A 135 -5.04 -18.51 6.20
N THR A 136 -5.87 -17.72 6.87
CA THR A 136 -7.13 -17.21 6.32
C THR A 136 -6.88 -16.24 5.17
N VAL A 137 -5.98 -15.27 5.35
CA VAL A 137 -5.69 -14.25 4.32
C VAL A 137 -4.93 -14.84 3.15
N LEU A 138 -4.10 -15.87 3.34
CA LEU A 138 -3.45 -16.63 2.27
C LEU A 138 -4.48 -17.32 1.37
N ALA A 139 -5.50 -17.95 1.95
CA ALA A 139 -6.57 -18.58 1.20
C ALA A 139 -7.36 -17.53 0.37
N VAL A 140 -7.69 -16.39 0.98
CA VAL A 140 -8.36 -15.29 0.27
C VAL A 140 -7.48 -14.72 -0.84
N ARG A 141 -6.17 -14.55 -0.61
CA ARG A 141 -5.23 -14.09 -1.64
C ARG A 141 -5.24 -15.00 -2.88
N GLU A 142 -5.25 -16.32 -2.69
CA GLU A 142 -5.29 -17.28 -3.79
C GLU A 142 -6.58 -17.16 -4.62
N GLU A 143 -7.72 -16.92 -3.98
CA GLU A 143 -8.99 -16.67 -4.67
C GLU A 143 -8.97 -15.39 -5.53
N TYR A 144 -8.19 -14.39 -5.11
CA TYR A 144 -8.14 -13.05 -5.73
C TYR A 144 -7.00 -12.84 -6.72
N ARG A 145 -6.13 -13.83 -6.96
CA ARG A 145 -4.95 -13.72 -7.83
C ARG A 145 -5.23 -13.21 -9.26
N GLY A 146 -6.46 -13.37 -9.75
CA GLY A 146 -6.89 -12.88 -11.06
C GLY A 146 -7.38 -11.43 -11.07
N LEU A 147 -7.53 -10.82 -9.90
CA LEU A 147 -8.12 -9.49 -9.70
C LEU A 147 -7.11 -8.50 -9.09
N ILE A 148 -6.24 -8.95 -8.17
CA ILE A 148 -5.27 -8.11 -7.48
C ILE A 148 -4.06 -8.94 -7.03
N ASP A 149 -2.86 -8.35 -7.14
CA ASP A 149 -1.63 -8.95 -6.61
C ASP A 149 -1.42 -8.49 -5.16
N ILE A 150 -1.25 -9.41 -4.20
CA ILE A 150 -1.19 -9.09 -2.76
C ILE A 150 0.10 -9.60 -2.13
N GLN A 151 0.92 -8.69 -1.58
CA GLN A 151 2.01 -9.00 -0.64
C GLN A 151 1.47 -9.05 0.79
N LEU A 152 1.91 -10.05 1.56
CA LEU A 152 1.52 -10.22 2.96
C LEU A 152 2.72 -10.05 3.89
N VAL A 153 2.59 -9.16 4.87
CA VAL A 153 3.60 -8.93 5.91
C VAL A 153 3.18 -9.70 7.17
N ALA A 154 4.07 -10.56 7.68
CA ALA A 154 3.91 -11.20 8.98
C ALA A 154 4.10 -10.15 10.10
N PHE A 155 3.01 -9.69 10.69
CA PHE A 155 3.00 -8.48 11.52
C PHE A 155 2.76 -8.79 13.02
N PRO A 156 3.75 -8.51 13.90
CA PRO A 156 3.65 -8.79 15.33
C PRO A 156 2.94 -7.66 16.09
N GLN A 157 1.63 -7.51 15.87
CA GLN A 157 0.81 -6.44 16.46
C GLN A 157 0.91 -6.35 18.00
N SER A 158 1.06 -7.50 18.68
CA SER A 158 1.24 -7.57 20.14
C SER A 158 2.70 -7.49 20.61
N GLY A 159 3.61 -7.04 19.74
CA GLY A 159 5.06 -6.99 19.98
C GLY A 159 5.76 -8.35 19.78
N ILE A 160 7.07 -8.29 19.57
CA ILE A 160 7.91 -9.47 19.36
C ILE A 160 8.42 -10.00 20.70
N LEU A 161 8.92 -9.11 21.55
CA LEU A 161 9.52 -9.46 22.84
C LEU A 161 8.47 -9.52 23.96
N LYS A 162 7.39 -8.73 23.83
CA LYS A 162 6.27 -8.71 24.79
C LYS A 162 5.32 -9.89 24.65
N SER A 163 5.29 -10.55 23.50
CA SER A 163 4.40 -11.69 23.21
C SER A 163 5.23 -12.97 23.05
N PRO A 164 5.25 -13.87 24.06
CA PRO A 164 6.06 -15.08 24.01
C PRO A 164 5.71 -15.98 22.81
N GLY A 165 6.73 -16.48 22.12
CA GLY A 165 6.57 -17.34 20.94
C GLY A 165 6.46 -16.60 19.61
N THR A 166 6.25 -15.28 19.62
CA THR A 166 6.14 -14.46 18.40
C THR A 166 7.35 -14.57 17.46
N PRO A 167 8.62 -14.58 17.92
CA PRO A 167 9.75 -14.76 17.01
C PRO A 167 9.67 -16.06 16.17
N GLN A 168 9.23 -17.16 16.79
CA GLN A 168 9.08 -18.44 16.10
C GLN A 168 7.88 -18.43 15.15
N LEU A 169 6.76 -17.82 15.56
CA LEU A 169 5.57 -17.68 14.72
C LEU A 169 5.85 -16.82 13.49
N MET A 170 6.60 -15.73 13.62
CA MET A 170 6.98 -14.89 12.48
C MET A 170 7.90 -15.64 11.50
N ASP A 171 8.84 -16.43 12.01
CA ASP A 171 9.69 -17.29 11.17
C ASP A 171 8.86 -18.34 10.40
N GLU A 172 7.89 -18.96 11.08
CA GLU A 172 6.96 -19.93 10.48
C GLU A 172 6.01 -19.28 9.48
N ALA A 173 5.53 -18.06 9.75
CA ALA A 173 4.67 -17.29 8.87
C ALA A 173 5.35 -16.99 7.52
N VAL A 174 6.62 -16.59 7.53
CA VAL A 174 7.39 -16.38 6.29
C VAL A 174 7.57 -17.72 5.55
N ALA A 175 7.93 -18.79 6.26
CA ALA A 175 8.04 -20.12 5.67
C ALA A 175 6.71 -20.65 5.07
N MET A 176 5.57 -20.21 5.62
CA MET A 176 4.21 -20.56 5.15
C MET A 176 3.78 -19.78 3.91
N GLY A 177 4.40 -18.63 3.62
CA GLY A 177 4.14 -17.83 2.43
C GLY A 177 3.77 -16.36 2.67
N ALA A 178 4.06 -15.81 3.85
CA ALA A 178 4.17 -14.36 3.99
C ALA A 178 5.38 -13.86 3.20
N ASP A 179 5.21 -12.79 2.43
CA ASP A 179 6.22 -12.26 1.52
C ASP A 179 7.22 -11.32 2.22
N LEU A 180 6.84 -10.80 3.39
CA LEU A 180 7.61 -9.86 4.19
C LEU A 180 7.52 -10.18 5.68
N VAL A 181 8.50 -9.69 6.43
CA VAL A 181 8.49 -9.67 7.89
C VAL A 181 8.28 -8.25 8.42
N GLY A 182 7.41 -8.09 9.41
CA GLY A 182 7.08 -6.81 10.00
C GLY A 182 7.68 -6.58 11.38
N GLY A 183 7.45 -5.40 11.92
CA GLY A 183 7.78 -5.00 13.30
C GLY A 183 6.84 -3.90 13.78
N LEU A 184 6.84 -3.61 15.08
CA LEU A 184 6.01 -2.57 15.70
C LEU A 184 6.75 -1.90 16.84
N ASP A 185 6.91 -0.58 16.75
CA ASP A 185 7.43 0.32 17.79
C ASP A 185 8.52 -0.31 18.68
N PRO A 186 9.71 -0.61 18.11
CA PRO A 186 10.81 -1.26 18.83
C PRO A 186 11.16 -0.59 20.18
N ALA A 187 10.97 0.72 20.28
CA ALA A 187 11.34 1.50 21.45
C ALA A 187 10.22 1.63 22.48
N SER A 188 9.03 2.14 22.13
CA SER A 188 7.97 2.34 23.13
C SER A 188 7.25 1.05 23.52
N PHE A 189 7.10 0.10 22.59
CA PHE A 189 6.32 -1.11 22.83
C PHE A 189 7.18 -2.23 23.42
N ASP A 190 8.17 -2.73 22.66
CA ASP A 190 9.04 -3.82 23.10
C ASP A 190 10.11 -3.37 24.09
N ARG A 191 10.46 -2.07 24.09
CA ARG A 191 11.44 -1.44 25.00
C ARG A 191 12.86 -2.01 24.90
N ASP A 192 13.19 -2.60 23.75
CA ASP A 192 14.52 -3.09 23.40
C ASP A 192 14.67 -3.07 21.87
N VAL A 193 15.07 -1.90 21.35
CA VAL A 193 15.18 -1.63 19.90
C VAL A 193 16.10 -2.63 19.22
N GLU A 194 17.24 -2.92 19.83
CA GLU A 194 18.24 -3.80 19.25
C GLU A 194 17.71 -5.22 19.10
N LYS A 195 17.18 -5.82 20.18
CA LYS A 195 16.66 -7.19 20.12
C LYS A 195 15.44 -7.32 19.22
N HIS A 196 14.57 -6.32 19.17
CA HIS A 196 13.43 -6.34 18.26
C HIS A 196 13.91 -6.38 16.81
N LEU A 197 14.81 -5.47 16.44
CA LEU A 197 15.32 -5.39 15.09
C LEU A 197 16.20 -6.60 14.73
N ASP A 198 16.92 -7.20 15.68
CA ASP A 198 17.68 -8.44 15.45
C ASP A 198 16.75 -9.61 15.05
N VAL A 199 15.55 -9.70 15.63
CA VAL A 199 14.56 -10.71 15.21
C VAL A 199 14.05 -10.41 13.80
N VAL A 200 13.60 -9.18 13.54
CA VAL A 200 13.02 -8.80 12.24
C VAL A 200 14.03 -9.00 11.11
N PHE A 201 15.22 -8.42 11.23
CA PHE A 201 16.25 -8.52 10.21
C PHE A 201 16.87 -9.92 10.14
N GLY A 202 16.94 -10.65 11.26
CA GLY A 202 17.40 -12.05 11.25
C GLY A 202 16.46 -12.98 10.47
N ILE A 203 15.14 -12.79 10.59
CA ILE A 203 14.15 -13.52 9.78
C ILE A 203 14.27 -13.10 8.30
N ALA A 204 14.37 -11.79 8.04
CA ALA A 204 14.51 -11.28 6.69
C ALA A 204 15.74 -11.85 5.96
N GLU A 205 16.91 -11.84 6.61
CA GLU A 205 18.15 -12.41 6.07
C GLU A 205 18.04 -13.93 5.87
N LYS A 206 17.47 -14.65 6.84
CA LYS A 206 17.31 -16.11 6.76
C LYS A 206 16.49 -16.55 5.56
N HIS A 207 15.39 -15.85 5.26
CA HIS A 207 14.44 -16.23 4.21
C HIS A 207 14.60 -15.44 2.91
N GLY A 208 15.42 -14.39 2.91
CA GLY A 208 15.61 -13.51 1.75
C GLY A 208 14.36 -12.68 1.41
N VAL A 209 13.61 -12.25 2.44
CA VAL A 209 12.37 -11.46 2.29
C VAL A 209 12.57 -10.00 2.66
N ASP A 210 11.65 -9.15 2.20
CA ASP A 210 11.64 -7.71 2.50
C ASP A 210 11.10 -7.45 3.92
N VAL A 211 11.29 -6.20 4.39
CA VAL A 211 10.91 -5.74 5.73
C VAL A 211 9.96 -4.55 5.64
N ASP A 212 8.90 -4.53 6.46
CA ASP A 212 8.00 -3.38 6.61
C ASP A 212 7.62 -3.16 8.08
N ILE A 213 8.23 -2.17 8.73
CA ILE A 213 8.10 -1.94 10.18
C ILE A 213 7.14 -0.78 10.44
N HIS A 214 6.13 -1.01 11.29
CA HIS A 214 5.30 0.06 11.83
C HIS A 214 6.08 0.88 12.85
N LEU A 215 6.09 2.20 12.66
CA LEU A 215 6.73 3.12 13.59
C LEU A 215 5.87 4.36 13.85
N HIS A 216 5.19 4.33 14.99
CA HIS A 216 4.34 5.39 15.50
C HIS A 216 5.06 6.29 16.51
N ASP A 217 6.20 5.85 17.05
CA ASP A 217 7.01 6.62 17.99
C ASP A 217 7.28 8.03 17.46
N GLY A 218 6.88 9.02 18.27
CA GLY A 218 6.97 10.44 17.92
C GLY A 218 8.36 11.06 18.15
N GLY A 219 8.55 12.25 17.60
CA GLY A 219 9.74 13.09 17.81
C GLY A 219 11.09 12.38 17.69
N THR A 220 12.00 12.67 18.63
CA THR A 220 13.38 12.16 18.59
C THR A 220 13.48 10.66 18.89
N LEU A 221 12.48 10.06 19.53
CA LEU A 221 12.44 8.61 19.75
C LEU A 221 12.20 7.88 18.43
N GLY A 222 11.22 8.34 17.65
CA GLY A 222 10.98 7.83 16.30
C GLY A 222 12.21 8.00 15.41
N LEU A 223 12.84 9.18 15.45
CA LEU A 223 14.09 9.43 14.70
C LEU A 223 15.20 8.43 15.07
N PHE A 224 15.44 8.21 16.37
CA PHE A 224 16.44 7.25 16.83
C PHE A 224 16.18 5.84 16.28
N THR A 225 14.93 5.38 16.32
CA THR A 225 14.55 4.07 15.77
C THR A 225 14.75 4.00 14.26
N ILE A 226 14.41 5.06 13.51
CA ILE A 226 14.69 5.16 12.06
C ILE A 226 16.18 5.08 11.79
N GLU A 227 17.02 5.74 12.58
CA GLU A 227 18.48 5.68 12.45
C GLU A 227 19.00 4.25 12.63
N GLN A 228 18.47 3.49 13.60
CA GLN A 228 18.82 2.08 13.81
C GLN A 228 18.37 1.18 12.66
N ILE A 229 17.16 1.41 12.13
CA ILE A 229 16.66 0.68 10.95
C ILE A 229 17.56 0.97 9.75
N CYS A 230 17.86 2.25 9.45
CA CYS A 230 18.75 2.63 8.35
C CYS A 230 20.16 2.03 8.49
N ALA A 231 20.69 1.96 9.72
CA ALA A 231 21.99 1.35 10.00
C ALA A 231 22.00 -0.15 9.68
N ARG A 232 20.97 -0.89 10.11
CA ARG A 232 20.80 -2.32 9.79
C ARG A 232 20.59 -2.56 8.30
N THR A 233 19.75 -1.75 7.66
CA THR A 233 19.54 -1.80 6.19
C THR A 233 20.86 -1.70 5.44
N ARG A 234 21.74 -0.76 5.81
CA ARG A 234 23.06 -0.63 5.18
C ARG A 234 24.00 -1.78 5.52
N ALA A 235 24.04 -2.20 6.78
CA ALA A 235 24.91 -3.30 7.24
C ALA A 235 24.61 -4.62 6.51
N LEU A 236 23.34 -4.86 6.19
CA LEU A 236 22.85 -6.07 5.52
C LEU A 236 22.66 -5.88 4.00
N SER A 237 23.05 -4.72 3.45
CA SER A 237 22.86 -4.39 2.02
C SER A 237 21.42 -4.50 1.52
N MET A 238 20.44 -4.21 2.40
CA MET A 238 19.01 -4.32 2.14
C MET A 238 18.38 -3.02 1.59
N GLY A 239 19.17 -2.16 0.93
CA GLY A 239 18.65 -0.94 0.33
C GLY A 239 17.57 -1.25 -0.71
N GLY A 240 16.41 -0.62 -0.60
CA GLY A 240 15.24 -0.92 -1.44
C GLY A 240 14.48 -2.19 -1.05
N HIS A 241 14.78 -2.83 0.09
CA HIS A 241 14.07 -3.98 0.65
C HIS A 241 13.40 -3.67 2.00
N VAL A 242 13.49 -2.43 2.48
CA VAL A 242 13.01 -2.02 3.81
C VAL A 242 12.09 -0.83 3.69
N ALA A 243 10.91 -0.93 4.30
CA ALA A 243 9.97 0.15 4.49
C ALA A 243 9.77 0.45 5.99
N VAL A 244 9.57 1.73 6.30
CA VAL A 244 9.05 2.17 7.59
C VAL A 244 7.68 2.77 7.35
N SER A 245 6.66 2.12 7.92
CA SER A 245 5.28 2.57 7.86
C SER A 245 4.99 3.62 8.92
N HIS A 246 4.18 4.61 8.54
CA HIS A 246 3.81 5.80 9.31
C HIS A 246 4.93 6.81 9.52
N ALA A 247 6.01 6.41 10.18
CA ALA A 247 7.16 7.25 10.54
C ALA A 247 6.77 8.63 11.13
N TYR A 248 5.72 8.67 11.96
CA TYR A 248 5.08 9.92 12.42
C TYR A 248 6.07 10.90 13.04
N GLY A 249 7.06 10.39 13.78
CA GLY A 249 8.08 11.20 14.41
C GLY A 249 8.83 12.14 13.46
N LEU A 250 8.93 11.82 12.16
CA LEU A 250 9.55 12.71 11.16
C LEU A 250 8.79 14.05 11.00
N GLY A 251 7.47 14.04 11.19
CA GLY A 251 6.63 15.23 11.12
C GLY A 251 6.76 16.16 12.34
N ASP A 252 7.23 15.63 13.48
CA ASP A 252 7.41 16.38 14.73
C ASP A 252 8.77 17.09 14.81
N LEU A 253 9.70 16.75 13.93
CA LEU A 253 11.06 17.25 13.97
C LEU A 253 11.14 18.72 13.52
N SER A 254 12.18 19.42 14.01
CA SER A 254 12.57 20.69 13.39
C SER A 254 12.99 20.46 11.94
N SER A 255 12.81 21.47 11.08
CA SER A 255 13.14 21.38 9.65
C SER A 255 14.57 20.87 9.40
N GLU A 256 15.54 21.30 10.20
CA GLU A 256 16.93 20.88 10.07
C GLU A 256 17.15 19.42 10.48
N ALA A 257 16.46 18.93 11.52
CA ALA A 257 16.53 17.51 11.89
C ALA A 257 15.84 16.62 10.85
N ALA A 258 14.67 17.04 10.35
CA ALA A 258 13.95 16.33 9.30
C ALA A 258 14.76 16.20 8.00
N LYS A 259 15.47 17.27 7.59
CA LYS A 259 16.36 17.22 6.40
C LYS A 259 17.51 16.22 6.58
N ARG A 260 18.16 16.20 7.75
CA ARG A 260 19.22 15.21 8.04
C ARG A 260 18.68 13.78 8.03
N ALA A 261 17.51 13.57 8.62
CA ALA A 261 16.83 12.28 8.57
C ALA A 261 16.51 11.87 7.12
N ALA A 262 16.02 12.80 6.30
CA ALA A 262 15.70 12.56 4.90
C ALA A 262 16.94 12.10 4.10
N THR A 263 18.09 12.76 4.27
CA THR A 263 19.36 12.35 3.65
C THR A 263 19.76 10.94 4.09
N LEU A 264 19.73 10.65 5.40
CA LEU A 264 20.08 9.34 5.93
C LEU A 264 19.18 8.22 5.36
N ILE A 265 17.87 8.47 5.32
CA ILE A 265 16.88 7.53 4.79
C ILE A 265 17.16 7.26 3.31
N ALA A 266 17.37 8.32 2.51
CA ALA A 266 17.67 8.20 1.09
C ALA A 266 18.96 7.40 0.84
N GLU A 267 20.03 7.67 1.58
CA GLU A 267 21.31 6.94 1.49
C GLU A 267 21.20 5.47 1.89
N SER A 268 20.28 5.13 2.80
CA SER A 268 20.03 3.74 3.20
C SER A 268 19.14 2.97 2.22
N GLY A 269 18.40 3.67 1.35
CA GLY A 269 17.40 3.07 0.48
C GLY A 269 16.12 2.60 1.19
N VAL A 270 15.87 3.08 2.42
CA VAL A 270 14.61 2.82 3.15
C VAL A 270 13.48 3.64 2.52
N SER A 271 12.31 3.00 2.32
CA SER A 271 11.10 3.67 1.87
C SER A 271 10.24 4.12 3.07
N ILE A 272 9.50 5.21 2.92
CA ILE A 272 8.60 5.73 3.97
C ILE A 272 7.17 5.65 3.47
N MET A 273 6.30 4.95 4.21
CA MET A 273 4.86 4.99 3.98
C MET A 273 4.20 6.06 4.84
N THR A 274 3.23 6.77 4.26
CA THR A 274 2.34 7.66 5.01
C THR A 274 0.89 7.46 4.58
N ASN A 275 -0.02 7.47 5.55
CA ASN A 275 -1.46 7.59 5.33
C ASN A 275 -1.97 9.02 5.61
N ALA A 276 -1.11 9.94 6.07
CA ALA A 276 -1.47 11.27 6.53
C ALA A 276 -2.70 11.27 7.48
N PRO A 277 -2.58 10.72 8.70
CA PRO A 277 -3.72 10.48 9.57
C PRO A 277 -4.24 11.75 10.26
N GLY A 278 -5.52 12.04 10.06
CA GLY A 278 -6.29 13.02 10.83
C GLY A 278 -5.56 14.35 11.08
N ASN A 279 -5.47 14.72 12.35
CA ASN A 279 -4.79 15.93 12.83
C ASN A 279 -3.37 15.66 13.36
N HIS A 280 -2.80 14.48 13.13
CA HIS A 280 -1.47 14.14 13.62
C HIS A 280 -0.37 14.61 12.67
N ALA A 281 0.82 14.88 13.20
CA ALA A 281 2.01 15.06 12.38
C ALA A 281 2.27 13.79 11.55
N PHE A 282 2.81 13.98 10.35
CA PHE A 282 3.13 12.90 9.43
C PHE A 282 4.41 13.27 8.66
N PRO A 283 5.08 12.29 8.03
CA PRO A 283 6.34 12.54 7.33
C PRO A 283 6.21 13.68 6.30
N PRO A 284 7.13 14.66 6.26
CA PRO A 284 7.05 15.81 5.35
C PRO A 284 7.33 15.36 3.91
N VAL A 285 6.26 14.99 3.20
CA VAL A 285 6.29 14.29 1.90
C VAL A 285 7.18 14.99 0.88
N ALA A 286 6.97 16.28 0.60
CA ALA A 286 7.77 17.00 -0.39
C ALA A 286 9.26 17.05 -0.03
N MET A 287 9.58 17.26 1.26
CA MET A 287 10.97 17.30 1.72
C MET A 287 11.65 15.94 1.55
N LEU A 288 11.00 14.86 1.95
CA LEU A 288 11.54 13.51 1.83
C LEU A 288 11.77 13.13 0.36
N ARG A 289 10.77 13.38 -0.50
CA ARG A 289 10.89 13.13 -1.94
C ARG A 289 12.01 13.96 -2.58
N ALA A 290 12.14 15.22 -2.22
CA ALA A 290 13.21 16.09 -2.71
C ALA A 290 14.62 15.60 -2.29
N ALA A 291 14.73 14.91 -1.16
CA ALA A 291 15.95 14.26 -0.71
C ALA A 291 16.23 12.89 -1.40
N GLY A 292 15.32 12.40 -2.24
CA GLY A 292 15.45 11.11 -2.92
C GLY A 292 14.85 9.91 -2.18
N VAL A 293 14.13 10.14 -1.08
CA VAL A 293 13.40 9.08 -0.37
C VAL A 293 12.20 8.63 -1.21
N THR A 294 12.03 7.32 -1.34
CA THR A 294 10.78 6.75 -1.87
C THR A 294 9.69 6.89 -0.82
N VAL A 295 8.75 7.80 -1.07
CA VAL A 295 7.57 8.02 -0.24
C VAL A 295 6.37 7.42 -0.95
N PHE A 296 5.70 6.47 -0.32
CA PHE A 296 4.50 5.81 -0.83
C PHE A 296 3.37 5.87 0.19
N SER A 297 2.19 5.39 -0.18
CA SER A 297 1.02 5.44 0.69
C SER A 297 0.22 4.16 0.69
N GLY A 298 -0.58 4.03 1.74
CA GLY A 298 -1.65 3.07 1.85
C GLY A 298 -2.81 3.62 2.65
N SER A 299 -3.92 2.89 2.65
CA SER A 299 -5.10 3.26 3.41
C SER A 299 -4.89 3.15 4.92
N ASP A 300 -3.98 2.26 5.35
CA ASP A 300 -3.91 1.76 6.72
C ASP A 300 -5.18 0.99 7.07
N ASN A 301 -5.64 1.06 8.31
CA ASN A 301 -6.91 0.51 8.73
C ASN A 301 -8.09 1.08 7.90
N ILE A 302 -9.04 0.21 7.53
CA ILE A 302 -10.33 0.62 6.95
C ILE A 302 -11.45 0.13 7.86
N ARG A 303 -12.17 1.06 8.47
CA ARG A 303 -13.33 0.80 9.33
C ARG A 303 -13.10 -0.36 10.29
N ASP A 304 -12.10 -0.23 11.14
CA ASP A 304 -11.84 -1.21 12.17
C ASP A 304 -11.82 -0.57 13.56
N SER A 305 -11.26 -1.30 14.51
CA SER A 305 -11.11 -0.80 15.86
C SER A 305 -10.20 0.44 15.87
N TRP A 306 -9.06 0.42 15.17
CA TRP A 306 -8.06 1.49 15.17
C TRP A 306 -8.50 2.75 14.45
N TRP A 307 -9.15 2.61 13.29
CA TRP A 307 -9.53 3.75 12.47
C TRP A 307 -10.92 3.61 11.87
N PRO A 308 -11.83 4.58 12.09
CA PRO A 308 -13.21 4.49 11.59
C PRO A 308 -13.35 4.92 10.13
N TYR A 309 -12.32 5.55 9.55
CA TYR A 309 -12.31 6.03 8.17
C TYR A 309 -11.80 4.95 7.20
N GLY A 310 -11.68 5.33 5.93
CA GLY A 310 -11.22 4.46 4.85
C GLY A 310 -12.34 4.14 3.86
N ASP A 311 -12.08 4.41 2.58
CA ASP A 311 -12.97 4.14 1.46
C ASP A 311 -12.34 3.25 0.39
N GLY A 312 -11.12 2.74 0.64
CA GLY A 312 -10.36 1.91 -0.28
C GLY A 312 -9.95 2.61 -1.58
N ASP A 313 -10.01 3.95 -1.63
CA ASP A 313 -9.71 4.74 -2.82
C ASP A 313 -8.32 5.39 -2.72
N MET A 314 -7.35 4.81 -3.43
CA MET A 314 -5.99 5.35 -3.48
C MET A 314 -5.90 6.72 -4.15
N LEU A 315 -6.81 7.08 -5.06
CA LEU A 315 -6.87 8.44 -5.60
C LEU A 315 -7.41 9.43 -4.55
N GLY A 316 -8.38 8.98 -3.75
CA GLY A 316 -8.83 9.71 -2.55
C GLY A 316 -7.71 9.89 -1.52
N ARG A 317 -6.87 8.86 -1.33
CA ARG A 317 -5.67 8.93 -0.48
C ARG A 317 -4.65 9.95 -1.01
N ALA A 318 -4.36 9.93 -2.31
CA ALA A 318 -3.49 10.91 -2.96
C ALA A 318 -4.00 12.34 -2.76
N MET A 319 -5.30 12.57 -2.95
CA MET A 319 -5.95 13.86 -2.71
C MET A 319 -5.72 14.33 -1.27
N MET A 320 -6.01 13.46 -0.29
CA MET A 320 -5.86 13.80 1.12
C MET A 320 -4.41 14.11 1.50
N ILE A 321 -3.44 13.34 0.98
CA ILE A 321 -2.02 13.60 1.19
C ILE A 321 -1.59 14.92 0.55
N GLY A 322 -2.01 15.18 -0.69
CA GLY A 322 -1.72 16.44 -1.37
C GLY A 322 -2.26 17.64 -0.60
N TYR A 323 -3.53 17.57 -0.19
CA TYR A 323 -4.18 18.61 0.60
C TYR A 323 -3.46 18.86 1.94
N ARG A 324 -3.19 17.78 2.71
CA ARG A 324 -2.50 17.90 4.01
C ARG A 324 -1.05 18.32 3.89
N SER A 325 -0.39 18.05 2.77
CA SER A 325 0.98 18.47 2.47
C SER A 325 1.06 19.90 1.93
N GLY A 326 -0.08 20.56 1.69
CA GLY A 326 -0.14 21.90 1.13
C GLY A 326 0.26 21.96 -0.34
N PHE A 327 0.01 20.90 -1.12
CA PHE A 327 0.30 20.86 -2.55
C PHE A 327 -0.74 21.65 -3.34
N TYR A 328 -0.29 22.50 -4.26
CA TYR A 328 -1.18 23.35 -5.06
C TYR A 328 -0.72 23.58 -6.51
N THR A 329 0.48 23.14 -6.88
CA THR A 329 0.94 23.15 -8.28
C THR A 329 0.66 21.82 -8.98
N ASP A 330 0.56 21.83 -10.31
CA ASP A 330 0.36 20.60 -11.09
C ASP A 330 1.45 19.55 -10.83
N ASP A 331 2.70 19.96 -10.64
CA ASP A 331 3.81 19.05 -10.37
C ASP A 331 3.70 18.41 -8.98
N GLU A 332 3.24 19.16 -7.98
CA GLU A 332 2.97 18.61 -6.65
C GLU A 332 1.75 17.69 -6.67
N LEU A 333 0.71 18.00 -7.45
CA LEU A 333 -0.45 17.12 -7.63
C LEU A 333 -0.06 15.82 -8.35
N ARG A 334 0.83 15.90 -9.36
CA ARG A 334 1.45 14.70 -9.95
C ARG A 334 2.28 13.93 -8.93
N ALA A 335 3.01 14.61 -8.05
CA ALA A 335 3.74 13.95 -6.96
C ALA A 335 2.79 13.24 -5.97
N ALA A 336 1.64 13.82 -5.65
CA ALA A 336 0.62 13.15 -4.83
C ALA A 336 0.08 11.88 -5.51
N PHE A 337 -0.16 11.93 -6.82
CA PHE A 337 -0.56 10.77 -7.61
C PHE A 337 0.52 9.67 -7.67
N ASP A 338 1.78 10.08 -7.82
CA ASP A 338 2.93 9.18 -7.88
C ASP A 338 3.12 8.35 -6.60
N ILE A 339 2.79 8.90 -5.43
CA ILE A 339 2.85 8.22 -4.11
C ILE A 339 1.97 6.95 -4.09
N VAL A 340 0.90 6.92 -4.88
CA VAL A 340 -0.07 5.81 -4.94
C VAL A 340 0.02 5.00 -6.25
N THR A 341 1.05 5.26 -7.05
CA THR A 341 1.34 4.57 -8.31
C THR A 341 2.80 4.16 -8.37
N GLU A 342 3.66 4.88 -9.09
CA GLU A 342 5.06 4.49 -9.34
C GLU A 342 5.91 4.43 -8.06
N SER A 343 5.73 5.36 -7.11
CA SER A 343 6.44 5.27 -5.82
C SER A 343 5.96 4.10 -4.96
N GLY A 344 4.66 3.78 -5.01
CA GLY A 344 4.11 2.57 -4.40
C GLY A 344 4.68 1.31 -5.06
N ALA A 345 4.70 1.27 -6.39
CA ALA A 345 5.26 0.15 -7.15
C ALA A 345 6.75 -0.05 -6.85
N LYS A 346 7.52 1.03 -6.72
CA LYS A 346 8.92 0.99 -6.31
C LYS A 346 9.10 0.44 -4.89
N ALA A 347 8.29 0.89 -3.92
CA ALA A 347 8.34 0.42 -2.54
C ALA A 347 7.92 -1.06 -2.39
N LEU A 348 6.97 -1.51 -3.23
CA LEU A 348 6.54 -2.90 -3.32
C LEU A 348 7.43 -3.75 -4.23
N ARG A 349 8.44 -3.13 -4.87
CA ARG A 349 9.35 -3.76 -5.84
C ARG A 349 8.61 -4.50 -6.96
N LEU A 350 7.54 -3.90 -7.46
CA LEU A 350 6.77 -4.46 -8.55
C LEU A 350 7.59 -4.40 -9.85
N GLU A 351 7.70 -5.54 -10.52
CA GLU A 351 8.26 -5.62 -11.86
C GLU A 351 7.18 -5.36 -12.91
N ASP A 352 7.58 -4.84 -14.06
CA ASP A 352 6.68 -4.62 -15.20
C ASP A 352 5.43 -3.77 -14.90
N TYR A 353 5.53 -2.86 -13.94
CA TYR A 353 4.52 -1.85 -13.62
C TYR A 353 4.55 -0.67 -14.61
N GLY A 354 3.41 0.01 -14.75
CA GLY A 354 3.26 1.24 -15.52
C GLY A 354 2.65 1.04 -16.91
N LEU A 355 2.48 2.15 -17.64
CA LEU A 355 1.92 2.17 -18.99
C LEU A 355 3.02 2.24 -20.04
N ARG A 356 3.68 1.11 -20.31
CA ARG A 356 4.75 0.99 -21.30
C ARG A 356 4.74 -0.37 -21.99
N VAL A 357 5.30 -0.46 -23.20
CA VAL A 357 5.48 -1.75 -23.88
C VAL A 357 6.29 -2.70 -23.00
N GLY A 358 5.82 -3.95 -22.89
CA GLY A 358 6.34 -5.01 -22.04
C GLY A 358 5.70 -5.08 -20.65
N ALA A 359 5.08 -4.00 -20.16
CA ALA A 359 4.42 -3.97 -18.85
C ALA A 359 3.16 -4.85 -18.81
N LYS A 360 2.72 -5.24 -17.60
CA LYS A 360 1.40 -5.83 -17.41
C LYS A 360 0.31 -4.83 -17.81
N ALA A 361 -0.75 -5.31 -18.45
CA ALA A 361 -1.89 -4.48 -18.83
C ALA A 361 -2.84 -4.24 -17.63
N ASP A 362 -2.29 -3.61 -16.58
CA ASP A 362 -2.97 -3.29 -15.33
C ASP A 362 -3.20 -1.78 -15.25
N PHE A 363 -4.43 -1.33 -15.51
CA PHE A 363 -4.72 0.10 -15.63
C PHE A 363 -6.15 0.47 -15.23
N VAL A 364 -6.35 1.75 -14.95
CA VAL A 364 -7.64 2.33 -14.56
C VAL A 364 -8.01 3.42 -15.55
N THR A 365 -9.29 3.50 -15.91
CA THR A 365 -9.82 4.62 -16.69
C THR A 365 -10.52 5.63 -15.79
N LEU A 366 -10.23 6.90 -16.00
CA LEU A 366 -10.73 8.03 -15.21
C LEU A 366 -11.45 9.03 -16.11
N LYS A 367 -12.55 9.58 -15.59
CA LYS A 367 -13.26 10.73 -16.18
C LYS A 367 -12.59 12.04 -15.76
N ALA A 368 -11.42 12.30 -16.33
CA ALA A 368 -10.64 13.51 -16.14
C ALA A 368 -9.83 13.80 -17.42
N GLU A 369 -9.44 15.05 -17.61
CA GLU A 369 -8.56 15.42 -18.73
C GLU A 369 -7.09 15.19 -18.38
N HIS A 370 -6.68 15.40 -17.12
CA HIS A 370 -5.28 15.34 -16.68
C HIS A 370 -5.15 14.74 -15.28
N VAL A 371 -3.97 14.22 -14.93
CA VAL A 371 -3.69 13.67 -13.58
C VAL A 371 -3.93 14.69 -12.45
N PRO A 372 -3.48 15.96 -12.54
CA PRO A 372 -3.77 16.95 -11.49
C PRO A 372 -5.27 17.13 -11.22
N GLU A 373 -6.08 17.22 -12.29
CA GLU A 373 -7.54 17.29 -12.19
C GLU A 373 -8.11 16.03 -11.51
N ALA A 374 -7.64 14.84 -11.91
CA ALA A 374 -8.09 13.59 -11.33
C ALA A 374 -7.79 13.52 -9.82
N VAL A 375 -6.63 14.00 -9.37
CA VAL A 375 -6.27 14.05 -7.95
C VAL A 375 -7.22 14.95 -7.16
N VAL A 376 -7.53 16.15 -7.64
CA VAL A 376 -8.40 17.08 -6.90
C VAL A 376 -9.88 16.68 -6.97
N ALA A 377 -10.32 16.11 -8.08
CA ALA A 377 -11.74 15.78 -8.32
C ALA A 377 -12.13 14.37 -7.84
N VAL A 378 -11.16 13.46 -7.74
CA VAL A 378 -11.37 12.04 -7.36
C VAL A 378 -12.54 11.41 -8.14
N PRO A 379 -12.52 11.42 -9.49
CA PRO A 379 -13.66 11.01 -10.30
C PRO A 379 -14.06 9.56 -10.00
N LYS A 380 -15.37 9.33 -9.87
CA LYS A 380 -15.98 8.00 -9.70
C LYS A 380 -16.42 7.44 -11.07
N GLY A 381 -16.97 6.22 -11.09
CA GLY A 381 -17.37 5.57 -12.33
C GLY A 381 -16.18 5.06 -13.15
N ARG A 382 -15.19 4.47 -12.46
CA ARG A 382 -13.93 3.98 -13.04
C ARG A 382 -14.13 2.61 -13.68
N CYS A 383 -13.35 2.29 -14.71
CA CYS A 383 -13.13 0.90 -15.12
C CYS A 383 -11.73 0.47 -14.71
N VAL A 384 -11.60 -0.76 -14.23
CA VAL A 384 -10.33 -1.33 -13.73
C VAL A 384 -10.02 -2.56 -14.56
N TYR A 385 -8.81 -2.59 -15.10
CA TYR A 385 -8.31 -3.66 -15.92
C TYR A 385 -7.13 -4.34 -15.23
N LYS A 386 -7.15 -5.67 -15.20
CA LYS A 386 -6.06 -6.52 -14.70
C LYS A 386 -5.70 -7.52 -15.79
N ALA A 387 -4.44 -7.55 -16.19
CA ALA A 387 -3.92 -8.35 -17.30
C ALA A 387 -4.77 -8.18 -18.58
N GLY A 388 -5.18 -6.94 -18.88
CA GLY A 388 -5.98 -6.60 -20.06
C GLY A 388 -7.46 -6.98 -19.97
N LYS A 389 -7.94 -7.50 -18.83
CA LYS A 389 -9.34 -7.89 -18.64
C LYS A 389 -10.05 -6.90 -17.73
N LEU A 390 -11.26 -6.50 -18.09
CA LEU A 390 -12.10 -5.67 -17.22
C LEU A 390 -12.52 -6.47 -15.98
N ILE A 391 -12.11 -6.02 -14.81
CA ILE A 391 -12.38 -6.68 -13.53
C ILE A 391 -13.27 -5.88 -12.59
N ALA A 392 -13.41 -4.56 -12.81
CA ALA A 392 -14.36 -3.74 -12.08
C ALA A 392 -14.86 -2.59 -12.94
N ARG A 393 -16.11 -2.19 -12.71
CA ARG A 393 -16.76 -1.05 -13.37
C ARG A 393 -17.72 -0.38 -12.41
N ASP A 394 -17.74 0.94 -12.42
CA ASP A 394 -18.72 1.77 -11.69
C ASP A 394 -18.81 1.43 -10.19
N GLY A 395 -17.66 1.14 -9.57
CA GLY A 395 -17.57 0.86 -8.13
C GLY A 395 -17.97 -0.56 -7.74
N ALA A 396 -18.05 -1.50 -8.68
CA ALA A 396 -18.31 -2.91 -8.40
C ALA A 396 -17.31 -3.82 -9.12
N VAL A 397 -16.85 -4.86 -8.41
CA VAL A 397 -16.05 -5.95 -8.98
C VAL A 397 -16.95 -6.84 -9.85
N LEU A 398 -16.45 -7.21 -11.02
CA LEU A 398 -17.09 -8.13 -11.94
C LEU A 398 -16.60 -9.54 -11.63
N ARG A 399 -17.50 -10.39 -11.14
CA ARG A 399 -17.24 -11.83 -10.97
C ARG A 399 -17.85 -12.54 -12.18
N ASN A 400 -16.99 -12.91 -13.13
CA ASN A 400 -17.38 -13.72 -14.30
C ASN A 400 -17.55 -15.19 -13.92
#